data_AF-A0A411DH67-F1
#
_entry.id   AF-A0A411DH67-F1
#
_cell.length_a   1.000
_cell.length_b   1.000
_cell.length_c   1.000
_cell.angle_alpha   90.00
_cell.angle_beta   90.00
_cell.angle_gamma   90.00
#
_symmetry.space_group_name_H-M   'P 1'
#
loop_
_entity.id
_entity.type
_entity.pdbx_description
1 polymer ?
#
loop_
_entity_poly.entity_id
_entity_poly.type
_entity_poly.pdbx_seq_one_letter_code
_entity_poly.pdbx_strand_id
1 'polypeptide(L)'
;MKHIFTAGLLYLSTLSFGHVGIGTAQPNNNAILDLTSTNKGFLPPRLSTVQRDNIAGISEGLVIYNTDIKCLQYWNSSTWVGSCKTAPPPGIITGLDCSTAVITGTLEENTAASGVSATIAYSGGNGGTYSGQTVASSGVAGLVATLSPGAFANGNGMLTYTITGTPMG
;
A
#
# COMPACT_ATOMS: atom_id res chain seq x y z
N MET A 1 -10.50 -82.87 -5.84
CA MET A 1 -9.74 -82.34 -4.68
C MET A 1 -9.20 -80.97 -5.06
N LYS A 2 -9.39 -79.98 -4.20
CA LYS A 2 -9.16 -78.55 -4.42
C LYS A 2 -7.67 -78.22 -4.38
N HIS A 3 -7.15 -77.49 -5.36
CA HIS A 3 -5.84 -76.85 -5.26
C HIS A 3 -6.04 -75.33 -5.18
N ILE A 4 -5.49 -74.78 -4.10
CA ILE A 4 -5.68 -73.44 -3.55
C ILE A 4 -4.75 -72.48 -4.30
N PHE A 5 -5.31 -71.42 -4.91
CA PHE A 5 -4.54 -70.28 -5.43
C PHE A 5 -4.25 -69.31 -4.28
N THR A 6 -3.02 -69.30 -3.77
CA THR A 6 -2.55 -68.27 -2.85
C THR A 6 -2.14 -67.02 -3.66
N ALA A 7 -3.01 -66.01 -3.66
CA ALA A 7 -2.68 -64.68 -4.16
C ALA A 7 -1.79 -63.95 -3.13
N GLY A 8 -0.51 -63.75 -3.47
CA GLY A 8 0.41 -62.96 -2.66
C GLY A 8 0.06 -61.47 -2.74
N LEU A 9 -0.32 -60.88 -1.61
CA LEU A 9 -0.63 -59.46 -1.50
C LEU A 9 0.69 -58.66 -1.48
N LEU A 10 1.02 -58.01 -2.60
CA LEU A 10 2.19 -57.14 -2.74
C LEU A 10 1.91 -55.80 -2.03
N TYR A 11 2.51 -55.58 -0.86
CA TYR A 11 2.37 -54.32 -0.11
C TYR A 11 3.32 -53.26 -0.70
N LEU A 12 2.83 -52.48 -1.66
CA LEU A 12 3.56 -51.36 -2.24
C LEU A 12 3.49 -50.16 -1.27
N SER A 13 4.53 -49.94 -0.47
CA SER A 13 4.61 -48.78 0.42
C SER A 13 4.93 -47.54 -0.41
N THR A 14 3.94 -46.66 -0.58
CA THR A 14 4.17 -45.32 -1.14
C THR A 14 4.69 -44.40 -0.03
N LEU A 15 5.78 -43.70 -0.30
CA LEU A 15 6.24 -42.60 0.55
C LEU A 15 5.27 -41.43 0.36
N SER A 16 4.37 -41.22 1.34
CA SER A 16 3.51 -40.04 1.37
C SER A 16 4.26 -38.91 2.09
N PHE A 17 4.59 -37.84 1.37
CA PHE A 17 5.09 -36.61 1.97
C PHE A 17 3.92 -35.87 2.62
N GLY A 18 3.92 -35.78 3.95
CA GLY A 18 2.87 -35.08 4.70
C GLY A 18 3.07 -33.56 4.61
N HIS A 19 2.38 -32.90 3.68
CA HIS A 19 2.13 -31.46 3.79
C HIS A 19 0.99 -31.23 4.81
N VAL A 20 1.03 -30.11 5.53
CA VAL A 20 -0.01 -29.73 6.49
C VAL A 20 -1.02 -28.84 5.78
N GLY A 21 -2.21 -29.37 5.54
CA GLY A 21 -3.37 -28.58 5.12
C GLY A 21 -4.26 -28.21 6.30
N ILE A 22 -4.60 -26.93 6.45
CA ILE A 22 -5.66 -26.49 7.38
C ILE A 22 -6.75 -25.80 6.56
N GLY A 23 -7.95 -26.37 6.58
CA GLY A 23 -9.09 -25.85 5.82
C GLY A 23 -9.11 -26.25 4.34
N THR A 24 -8.22 -27.15 3.90
CA THR A 24 -8.22 -27.74 2.56
C THR A 24 -7.89 -29.23 2.61
N ALA A 25 -8.55 -30.03 1.78
CA ALA A 25 -8.28 -31.46 1.60
C ALA A 25 -7.25 -31.74 0.49
N GLN A 26 -6.92 -30.71 -0.32
CA GLN A 26 -5.89 -30.74 -1.35
C GLN A 26 -4.94 -29.56 -1.13
N PRO A 27 -4.00 -29.67 -0.19
CA PRO A 27 -2.99 -28.65 0.03
C PRO A 27 -2.14 -28.45 -1.22
N ASN A 28 -1.70 -27.22 -1.45
CA ASN A 28 -0.83 -26.88 -2.57
C ASN A 28 0.46 -27.73 -2.55
N ASN A 29 0.78 -28.39 -3.66
CA ASN A 29 1.95 -29.26 -3.78
C ASN A 29 3.29 -28.56 -3.52
N ASN A 30 3.34 -27.24 -3.65
CA ASN A 30 4.54 -26.44 -3.38
C ASN A 30 4.62 -25.93 -1.93
N ALA A 31 3.65 -26.28 -1.07
CA ALA A 31 3.58 -25.79 0.30
C ALA A 31 3.72 -26.94 1.31
N ILE A 32 4.59 -26.74 2.30
CA ILE A 32 4.63 -27.61 3.50
C ILE A 32 3.48 -27.27 4.46
N LEU A 33 3.00 -26.04 4.46
CA LEU A 33 1.83 -25.57 5.20
C LEU A 33 0.91 -24.78 4.26
N ASP A 34 -0.32 -25.24 4.09
CA ASP A 34 -1.36 -24.56 3.31
C ASP A 34 -2.56 -24.23 4.21
N LEU A 35 -2.98 -22.97 4.22
CA LEU A 35 -4.01 -22.44 5.10
C LEU A 35 -5.14 -21.82 4.26
N THR A 36 -6.30 -22.47 4.24
CA THR A 36 -7.48 -21.98 3.53
C THR A 36 -8.58 -21.59 4.51
N SER A 37 -9.03 -20.34 4.45
CA SER A 37 -10.16 -19.85 5.22
C SER A 37 -10.82 -18.66 4.52
N THR A 38 -12.14 -18.52 4.68
CA THR A 38 -12.88 -17.34 4.19
C THR A 38 -13.02 -16.25 5.26
N ASN A 39 -12.66 -16.53 6.52
CA ASN A 39 -12.88 -15.61 7.64
C ASN A 39 -11.77 -15.61 8.71
N LYS A 40 -10.67 -16.35 8.51
CA LYS A 40 -9.48 -16.34 9.37
C LYS A 40 -8.24 -16.06 8.55
N GLY A 41 -7.21 -15.52 9.21
CA GLY A 41 -5.89 -15.30 8.62
C GLY A 41 -4.78 -16.02 9.38
N PHE A 42 -3.57 -15.97 8.84
CA PHE A 42 -2.38 -16.39 9.54
C PHE A 42 -1.87 -15.25 10.44
N LEU A 43 -1.70 -15.55 11.73
CA LEU A 43 -1.06 -14.63 12.67
C LEU A 43 0.40 -15.06 12.87
N PRO A 44 1.37 -14.45 12.15
CA PRO A 44 2.78 -14.77 12.34
C PRO A 44 3.25 -14.37 13.75
N PRO A 45 4.39 -14.88 14.22
CA PRO A 45 5.02 -14.42 15.45
C PRO A 45 5.15 -12.89 15.47
N ARG A 46 4.71 -12.26 16.57
CA ARG A 46 4.70 -10.80 16.74
C ARG A 46 5.78 -10.41 17.73
N LEU A 47 6.71 -9.56 17.30
CA LEU A 47 7.88 -9.17 18.09
C LEU A 47 8.07 -7.65 18.02
N SER A 48 8.54 -7.04 19.10
CA SER A 48 9.15 -5.72 19.00
C SER A 48 10.46 -5.81 18.21
N THR A 49 11.00 -4.66 17.80
CA THR A 49 12.29 -4.53 17.13
C THR A 49 13.39 -5.15 17.99
N VAL A 50 13.37 -4.86 19.30
CA VAL A 50 14.33 -5.41 20.26
C VAL A 50 14.20 -6.94 20.36
N GLN A 51 12.99 -7.48 20.43
CA GLN A 51 12.77 -8.92 20.50
C GLN A 51 13.21 -9.62 19.20
N ARG A 52 12.93 -9.02 18.04
CA ARG A 52 13.35 -9.50 16.73
C ARG A 52 14.88 -9.52 16.59
N ASP A 53 15.55 -8.46 17.05
CA ASP A 53 17.01 -8.34 16.94
C ASP A 53 17.75 -9.25 17.91
N ASN A 54 17.08 -9.71 18.97
CA ASN A 54 17.58 -10.72 19.90
C ASN A 54 17.36 -12.17 19.44
N ILE A 55 16.79 -12.42 18.26
CA ILE A 55 16.69 -13.78 17.73
C ILE A 55 18.09 -14.27 17.35
N ALA A 56 18.61 -15.26 18.08
CA ALA A 56 19.87 -15.91 17.77
C ALA A 56 19.70 -16.93 16.63
N GLY A 57 20.74 -17.08 15.79
CA GLY A 57 20.77 -18.13 14.76
C GLY A 57 19.64 -18.01 13.72
N ILE A 58 19.31 -16.78 13.32
CA ILE A 58 18.27 -16.54 12.30
C ILE A 58 18.58 -17.30 11.00
N SER A 59 17.58 -17.99 10.47
CA SER A 59 17.58 -18.58 9.14
C SER A 59 17.01 -17.62 8.08
N GLU A 60 17.53 -17.71 6.85
CA GLU A 60 16.92 -17.07 5.69
C GLU A 60 15.46 -17.51 5.52
N GLY A 61 14.59 -16.56 5.17
CA GLY A 61 13.16 -16.80 5.00
C GLY A 61 12.34 -16.81 6.30
N LEU A 62 12.96 -16.56 7.47
CA LEU A 62 12.22 -16.38 8.72
C LEU A 62 11.28 -15.17 8.60
N VAL A 63 9.98 -15.36 8.86
CA VAL A 63 8.94 -14.31 8.76
C VAL A 63 8.35 -13.96 10.12
N ILE A 64 8.25 -12.67 10.42
CA ILE A 64 7.65 -12.14 11.66
C ILE A 64 6.81 -10.89 11.35
N TYR A 65 5.95 -10.50 12.29
CA TYR A 65 5.33 -9.17 12.29
C TYR A 65 5.99 -8.30 13.37
N ASN A 66 6.64 -7.20 12.97
CA ASN A 66 7.25 -6.26 13.89
C ASN A 66 6.20 -5.27 14.42
N THR A 67 6.02 -5.27 15.73
CA THR A 67 5.00 -4.47 16.42
C THR A 67 5.36 -3.00 16.59
N ASP A 68 6.63 -2.62 16.48
CA ASP A 68 7.04 -1.21 16.62
C ASP A 68 6.83 -0.48 15.29
N ILE A 69 7.28 -1.07 14.18
CA ILE A 69 7.14 -0.50 12.83
C ILE A 69 5.85 -0.95 12.10
N LYS A 70 5.01 -1.75 12.76
CA LYS A 70 3.72 -2.23 12.27
C LYS A 70 3.79 -2.94 10.92
N CYS A 71 4.75 -3.85 10.76
CA CYS A 71 5.07 -4.41 9.45
C CYS A 71 5.45 -5.88 9.47
N LEU A 72 5.02 -6.61 8.44
CA LEU A 72 5.52 -7.94 8.13
C LEU A 72 6.96 -7.84 7.61
N GLN A 73 7.88 -8.57 8.23
CA GLN A 73 9.28 -8.63 7.83
C GLN A 73 9.72 -10.07 7.61
N TYR A 74 10.67 -10.25 6.70
CA TYR A 74 11.40 -11.51 6.53
C TYR A 74 12.91 -11.26 6.56
N TRP A 75 13.67 -12.27 7.00
CA TRP A 75 15.13 -12.23 6.95
C TRP A 75 15.65 -12.69 5.59
N ASN A 76 16.45 -11.85 4.92
CA ASN A 76 17.01 -12.15 3.59
C ASN A 76 18.44 -12.69 3.62
N SER A 77 18.87 -13.30 4.74
CA SER A 77 20.26 -13.69 5.09
C SER A 77 21.16 -12.56 5.63
N SER A 78 20.84 -11.28 5.39
CA SER A 78 21.71 -10.16 5.77
C SER A 78 20.99 -9.06 6.57
N THR A 79 19.73 -8.80 6.27
CA THR A 79 18.93 -7.72 6.84
C THR A 79 17.47 -8.13 6.94
N TRP A 80 16.74 -7.48 7.86
CA TRP A 80 15.30 -7.58 7.92
C TRP A 80 14.66 -6.72 6.82
N VAL A 81 14.00 -7.36 5.86
CA VAL A 81 13.26 -6.70 4.78
C VAL A 81 11.78 -6.71 5.13
N GLY A 82 11.06 -5.61 4.89
CA GLY A 82 9.62 -5.54 5.10
C GLY A 82 8.90 -4.80 3.98
N SER A 83 7.73 -5.28 3.58
CA SER A 83 6.88 -4.66 2.54
C SER A 83 5.99 -3.55 3.10
N CYS A 84 6.49 -2.81 4.09
CA CYS A 84 5.73 -1.79 4.78
C CYS A 84 5.52 -0.62 3.83
N LYS A 85 4.28 -0.38 3.39
CA LYS A 85 3.88 1.00 3.11
C LYS A 85 3.77 1.68 4.46
N THR A 86 4.84 2.31 4.93
CA THR A 86 4.66 3.39 5.90
C THR A 86 3.67 4.35 5.23
N ALA A 87 2.54 4.65 5.88
CA ALA A 87 1.71 5.76 5.43
C ALA A 87 2.68 6.94 5.22
N PRO A 88 2.72 7.57 4.03
CA PRO A 88 3.66 8.65 3.79
C PRO A 88 3.52 9.67 4.92
N PRO A 89 4.63 10.24 5.41
CA PRO A 89 4.54 11.24 6.46
C PRO A 89 3.56 12.35 6.03
N PRO A 90 2.87 13.01 6.97
CA PRO A 90 2.11 14.21 6.64
C PRO A 90 2.98 15.17 5.84
N GLY A 91 2.42 15.65 4.72
CA GLY A 91 3.08 16.59 3.83
C GLY A 91 3.30 17.93 4.51
N ILE A 92 4.54 18.41 4.46
CA ILE A 92 4.92 19.74 4.92
C ILE A 92 5.59 20.47 3.76
N ILE A 93 5.28 21.76 3.62
CA ILE A 93 5.98 22.71 2.76
C ILE A 93 6.49 23.86 3.64
N THR A 94 7.61 24.48 3.26
CA THR A 94 8.16 25.63 4.00
C THR A 94 7.57 26.96 3.53
N GLY A 95 7.03 27.00 2.31
CA GLY A 95 6.39 28.20 1.77
C GLY A 95 5.52 27.89 0.57
N LEU A 96 4.44 28.65 0.43
CA LEU A 96 3.57 28.67 -0.74
C LEU A 96 3.72 30.04 -1.41
N ASP A 97 4.08 30.07 -2.68
CA ASP A 97 4.34 31.31 -3.41
C ASP A 97 3.18 31.64 -4.37
N CYS A 98 2.18 32.35 -3.83
CA CYS A 98 1.02 32.79 -4.60
C CYS A 98 1.37 33.81 -5.70
N SER A 99 2.54 34.45 -5.66
CA SER A 99 2.94 35.41 -6.71
C SER A 99 3.29 34.72 -8.03
N THR A 100 3.61 33.43 -7.96
CA THR A 100 3.91 32.58 -9.13
C THR A 100 2.67 31.91 -9.74
N ALA A 101 1.47 32.26 -9.27
CA ALA A 101 0.25 31.62 -9.73
C ALA A 101 0.04 31.83 -11.24
N VAL A 102 -0.01 30.73 -11.99
CA VAL A 102 -0.30 30.73 -13.42
C VAL A 102 -1.68 30.13 -13.64
N ILE A 103 -2.56 30.86 -14.30
CA ILE A 103 -3.87 30.36 -14.73
C ILE A 103 -3.78 29.89 -16.18
N THR A 104 -4.28 28.70 -16.46
CA THR A 104 -4.44 28.17 -17.82
C THR A 104 -5.92 28.11 -18.18
N GLY A 105 -6.26 28.45 -19.42
CA GLY A 105 -7.65 28.52 -19.88
C GLY A 105 -8.27 29.90 -19.68
N THR A 106 -9.53 30.05 -20.06
CA THR A 106 -10.28 31.30 -19.97
C THR A 106 -11.49 31.14 -19.06
N LEU A 107 -11.83 32.21 -18.36
CA LEU A 107 -13.04 32.32 -17.56
C LEU A 107 -13.85 33.47 -18.17
N GLU A 108 -15.03 33.15 -18.68
CA GLU A 108 -15.95 34.12 -19.25
C GLU A 108 -17.23 34.16 -18.41
N GLU A 109 -17.74 35.36 -18.20
CA GLU A 109 -18.96 35.57 -17.42
C GLU A 109 -20.10 34.70 -17.97
N ASN A 110 -20.89 34.11 -17.07
CA ASN A 110 -22.02 33.25 -17.40
C ASN A 110 -21.69 31.99 -18.23
N THR A 111 -20.40 31.69 -18.45
CA THR A 111 -19.93 30.49 -19.16
C THR A 111 -19.25 29.54 -18.18
N ALA A 112 -19.66 28.26 -18.20
CA ALA A 112 -19.07 27.27 -17.32
C ALA A 112 -17.57 27.09 -17.61
N ALA A 113 -16.74 27.15 -16.57
CA ALA A 113 -15.31 26.90 -16.64
C ALA A 113 -15.05 25.47 -17.14
N SER A 114 -14.26 25.34 -18.19
CA SER A 114 -13.88 24.06 -18.80
C SER A 114 -12.39 24.03 -19.08
N GLY A 115 -11.69 23.03 -18.53
CA GLY A 115 -10.24 22.88 -18.70
C GLY A 115 -9.41 23.99 -18.04
N VAL A 116 -9.99 24.75 -17.09
CA VAL A 116 -9.30 25.84 -16.40
C VAL A 116 -8.53 25.30 -15.19
N SER A 117 -7.28 25.74 -15.02
CA SER A 117 -6.46 25.35 -13.88
C SER A 117 -5.60 26.50 -13.36
N ALA A 118 -5.25 26.45 -12.08
CA ALA A 118 -4.31 27.35 -11.44
C ALA A 118 -3.14 26.57 -10.87
N THR A 119 -1.92 26.89 -11.29
CA THR A 119 -0.71 26.27 -10.77
C THR A 119 0.04 27.25 -9.88
N ILE A 120 0.34 26.83 -8.64
CA ILE A 120 1.01 27.65 -7.62
C ILE A 120 2.28 26.93 -7.16
N ALA A 121 3.43 27.60 -7.15
CA ALA A 121 4.68 27.01 -6.68
C ALA A 121 4.72 26.92 -5.15
N TYR A 122 5.41 25.89 -4.65
CA TYR A 122 5.78 25.76 -3.23
C TYR A 122 7.26 25.42 -3.09
N SER A 123 7.79 25.64 -1.89
CA SER A 123 9.16 25.31 -1.50
C SER A 123 9.20 24.34 -0.31
N GLY A 124 10.30 23.59 -0.21
CA GLY A 124 10.63 22.77 0.97
C GLY A 124 9.67 21.61 1.26
N GLY A 125 9.10 21.00 0.22
CA GLY A 125 8.33 19.76 0.33
C GLY A 125 9.14 18.62 0.93
N ASN A 126 8.52 17.83 1.81
CA ASN A 126 9.16 16.71 2.51
C ASN A 126 8.84 15.32 1.92
N GLY A 127 8.26 15.24 0.72
CA GLY A 127 7.81 13.96 0.15
C GLY A 127 6.51 13.41 0.75
N GLY A 128 5.92 14.12 1.72
CA GLY A 128 4.75 13.66 2.46
C GLY A 128 3.42 13.92 1.74
N THR A 129 2.36 13.24 2.18
CA THR A 129 1.03 13.34 1.56
C THR A 129 0.19 14.49 2.10
N TYR A 130 -0.60 15.12 1.23
CA TYR A 130 -1.60 16.12 1.59
C TYR A 130 -3.01 15.67 1.16
N SER A 131 -4.01 16.05 1.94
CA SER A 131 -5.41 15.86 1.61
C SER A 131 -5.86 16.81 0.50
N GLY A 132 -6.89 16.41 -0.24
CA GLY A 132 -7.51 17.30 -1.21
C GLY A 132 -8.12 18.54 -0.55
N GLN A 133 -8.21 19.63 -1.30
CA GLN A 133 -8.76 20.90 -0.85
C GLN A 133 -9.83 21.38 -1.83
N THR A 134 -10.84 22.06 -1.31
CA THR A 134 -11.86 22.74 -2.11
C THR A 134 -12.02 24.14 -1.54
N VAL A 135 -11.82 25.15 -2.39
CA VAL A 135 -11.82 26.56 -2.01
C VAL A 135 -12.77 27.31 -2.94
N ALA A 136 -13.79 27.93 -2.38
CA ALA A 136 -14.68 28.81 -3.15
C ALA A 136 -13.99 30.14 -3.45
N SER A 137 -14.21 30.69 -4.64
CA SER A 137 -13.71 32.01 -5.04
C SER A 137 -14.35 33.11 -4.17
N SER A 138 -13.53 34.06 -3.71
CA SER A 138 -13.99 35.21 -2.91
C SER A 138 -14.30 36.45 -3.76
N GLY A 139 -13.74 36.55 -4.96
CA GLY A 139 -13.90 37.72 -5.85
C GLY A 139 -14.95 37.55 -6.93
N VAL A 140 -15.15 36.31 -7.41
CA VAL A 140 -16.11 35.99 -8.48
C VAL A 140 -16.97 34.83 -8.01
N ALA A 141 -18.26 35.07 -7.81
CA ALA A 141 -19.17 34.06 -7.32
C ALA A 141 -19.35 32.92 -8.33
N GLY A 142 -19.64 31.71 -7.82
CA GLY A 142 -19.91 30.53 -8.65
C GLY A 142 -18.69 29.74 -9.09
N LEU A 143 -17.46 30.22 -8.80
CA LEU A 143 -16.22 29.50 -9.08
C LEU A 143 -15.68 28.75 -7.85
N VAL A 144 -15.13 27.57 -8.09
CA VAL A 144 -14.49 26.72 -7.07
C VAL A 144 -13.15 26.20 -7.58
N ALA A 145 -12.11 26.31 -6.76
CA ALA A 145 -10.79 25.72 -6.99
C ALA A 145 -10.65 24.42 -6.19
N THR A 146 -10.28 23.33 -6.86
CA THR A 146 -10.12 22.00 -6.24
C THR A 146 -8.71 21.47 -6.44
N LEU A 147 -8.04 21.12 -5.35
CA LEU A 147 -6.79 20.36 -5.35
C LEU A 147 -7.10 18.91 -4.99
N SER A 148 -6.76 17.96 -5.86
CA SER A 148 -6.89 16.54 -5.55
C SER A 148 -5.84 16.11 -4.50
N PRO A 149 -6.13 15.09 -3.65
CA PRO A 149 -5.13 14.54 -2.73
C PRO A 149 -3.88 14.08 -3.48
N GLY A 150 -2.72 14.24 -2.85
CA GLY A 150 -1.43 13.93 -3.49
C GLY A 150 -0.28 13.88 -2.50
N ALA A 151 0.94 13.96 -3.02
CA ALA A 151 2.16 14.06 -2.22
C ALA A 151 3.04 15.20 -2.74
N PHE A 152 3.71 15.89 -1.83
CA PHE A 152 4.70 16.88 -2.20
C PHE A 152 5.93 16.19 -2.80
N ALA A 153 6.61 16.86 -3.72
CA ALA A 153 7.96 16.50 -4.11
C ALA A 153 8.92 16.80 -2.96
N ASN A 154 10.11 16.18 -2.97
CA ASN A 154 11.20 16.61 -2.11
C ASN A 154 11.78 17.92 -2.65
N GLY A 155 11.74 18.99 -1.86
CA GLY A 155 12.18 20.33 -2.27
C GLY A 155 11.07 21.16 -2.93
N ASN A 156 11.36 21.83 -4.03
CA ASN A 156 10.41 22.72 -4.70
C ASN A 156 9.47 21.95 -5.62
N GLY A 157 8.23 22.41 -5.76
CA GLY A 157 7.26 21.82 -6.65
C GLY A 157 6.08 22.74 -6.92
N MET A 158 5.02 22.19 -7.53
CA MET A 158 3.82 22.95 -7.87
C MET A 158 2.56 22.22 -7.40
N LEU A 159 1.56 22.99 -6.97
CA LEU A 159 0.20 22.53 -6.74
C LEU A 159 -0.68 22.99 -7.89
N THR A 160 -1.45 22.08 -8.47
CA THR A 160 -2.41 22.39 -9.54
C THR A 160 -3.82 22.26 -9.01
N TYR A 161 -4.54 23.38 -9.00
CA TYR A 161 -5.95 23.45 -8.68
C TYR A 161 -6.77 23.45 -9.97
N THR A 162 -7.76 22.58 -10.07
CA THR A 162 -8.76 22.60 -11.13
C THR A 162 -9.84 23.61 -10.77
N ILE A 163 -10.14 24.53 -11.70
CA ILE A 163 -11.20 25.54 -11.52
C ILE A 163 -12.46 25.07 -12.24
N THR A 164 -13.57 25.03 -11.52
CA THR A 164 -14.89 24.64 -12.04
C THR A 164 -15.98 25.65 -11.61
N GLY A 165 -17.16 25.52 -12.21
CA GLY A 165 -18.32 26.36 -11.93
C GLY A 165 -18.59 27.40 -13.01
N THR A 166 -19.52 28.31 -12.75
CA THR A 166 -19.93 29.36 -13.70
C THR A 166 -19.71 30.73 -13.04
N PRO A 167 -18.85 31.60 -13.58
CA PRO A 167 -18.65 32.95 -13.05
C PRO A 167 -19.95 33.76 -13.11
N MET A 168 -20.32 34.36 -11.98
CA MET A 168 -21.43 35.31 -11.87
C MET A 168 -20.86 36.64 -11.36
N GLY A 169 -20.68 37.62 -12.25
CA GLY A 169 -20.16 38.95 -11.88
C GLY A 169 -19.56 39.75 -13.03
#